data_AF-A0AAN5ALA9-F1
#
_entry.id   AF-A0AAN5ALA9-F1
#
_cell.length_a   1.000
_cell.length_b   1.000
_cell.length_c   1.000
_cell.angle_alpha   90.00
_cell.angle_beta   90.00
_cell.angle_gamma   90.00
#
_symmetry.space_group_name_H-M   'P 1'
#
loop_
_entity.id
_entity.type
_entity.pdbx_description
1 polymer ?
#
loop_
_entity_poly.entity_id
_entity_poly.type
_entity_poly.pdbx_seq_one_letter_code
_entity_poly.pdbx_strand_id
1 'polypeptide(L)'
;MRYFKRKWNETRGDQFDDWGTSLYFLETDDSGLPSRQIEKYDNGIVLKYDSDNAEDVYGGLGDQELDLEEFIEFEISKTDFEKEWKSKVKQFVVSKSIGVLFQDDQFEDWWEAEPREIPFFDNKKIKITFMDLVSTDDTEFIEEADQALEQFLSKTEIDRKGLSDLTFKHCIDFLNAVDYGDEDGKLRQIKDKDDIWNYVYPKDIFVSRRDRRDENIYINLTCECEWEKEHGLQLVFRQGRRLTRISEQDGHLTESDAYDKPDKEDKLLNAYIKEFDKKPWWKRRK
;
A
#
# COMPACT_ATOMS: atom_id res chain seq x y z
N MET A 1 39.93 -3.19 -16.07
CA MET A 1 38.62 -2.77 -15.55
C MET A 1 38.32 -1.36 -16.00
N ARG A 2 37.17 -1.16 -16.62
CA ARG A 2 36.67 0.14 -17.09
C ARG A 2 35.29 0.41 -16.49
N TYR A 3 34.89 1.67 -16.45
CA TYR A 3 33.67 2.10 -15.76
C TYR A 3 32.85 3.03 -16.64
N PHE A 4 31.56 2.77 -16.79
CA PHE A 4 30.70 3.55 -17.69
C PHE A 4 29.44 4.02 -16.99
N LYS A 5 28.89 5.14 -17.47
CA LYS A 5 27.59 5.68 -17.09
C LYS A 5 26.81 6.10 -18.33
N ARG A 6 25.74 5.38 -18.66
CA ARG A 6 24.94 5.67 -19.87
C ARG A 6 23.45 5.71 -19.53
N LYS A 7 22.76 6.74 -20.04
CA LYS A 7 21.30 6.80 -20.00
C LYS A 7 20.73 5.94 -21.13
N TRP A 8 19.82 5.06 -20.80
CA TRP A 8 18.98 4.34 -21.75
C TRP A 8 17.64 5.06 -21.84
N ASN A 9 17.27 5.56 -23.02
CA ASN A 9 16.02 6.31 -23.21
C ASN A 9 14.82 5.41 -23.52
N GLU A 10 15.04 4.11 -23.62
CA GLU A 10 14.00 3.10 -23.81
C GLU A 10 13.54 2.58 -22.45
N THR A 11 12.26 2.26 -22.36
CA THR A 11 11.68 1.53 -21.23
C THR A 11 11.92 0.03 -21.39
N ARG A 12 11.57 -0.76 -20.38
CA ARG A 12 11.94 -2.18 -20.30
C ARG A 12 11.22 -3.09 -21.31
N GLY A 13 10.03 -2.71 -21.76
CA GLY A 13 9.20 -3.51 -22.66
C GLY A 13 8.66 -4.81 -22.06
N ASP A 14 8.77 -4.99 -20.74
CA ASP A 14 8.32 -6.17 -19.99
C ASP A 14 7.26 -5.80 -18.93
N GLN A 15 6.97 -6.68 -17.98
CA GLN A 15 5.99 -6.42 -16.91
C GLN A 15 6.36 -5.25 -15.98
N PHE A 16 7.57 -4.70 -16.10
CA PHE A 16 8.09 -3.59 -15.31
C PHE A 16 8.29 -2.31 -16.17
N ASP A 17 7.68 -2.25 -17.37
CA ASP A 17 7.80 -1.12 -18.31
C ASP A 17 7.44 0.23 -17.67
N ASP A 18 6.47 0.24 -16.76
CA ASP A 18 6.01 1.42 -16.02
C ASP A 18 7.09 2.01 -15.08
N TRP A 19 8.25 1.37 -14.92
CA TRP A 19 9.37 1.94 -14.15
C TRP A 19 10.07 3.09 -14.89
N GLY A 20 9.82 3.22 -16.20
CA GLY A 20 10.33 4.30 -17.03
C GLY A 20 11.72 4.03 -17.60
N THR A 21 12.43 5.10 -17.95
CA THR A 21 13.78 5.01 -18.51
C THR A 21 14.80 4.74 -17.42
N SER A 22 16.04 4.45 -17.82
CA SER A 22 17.07 3.98 -16.90
C SER A 22 18.41 4.67 -17.10
N LEU A 23 19.18 4.72 -16.02
CA LEU A 23 20.57 5.15 -15.99
C LEU A 23 21.42 3.99 -15.51
N TYR A 24 22.26 3.48 -16.41
CA TYR A 24 23.15 2.35 -16.16
C TYR A 24 24.50 2.84 -15.67
N PHE A 25 25.06 2.12 -14.70
CA PHE A 25 26.47 2.16 -14.33
C PHE A 25 27.05 0.77 -14.49
N LEU A 26 28.16 0.65 -15.23
CA LEU A 26 28.77 -0.63 -15.56
C LEU A 26 30.24 -0.62 -15.18
N GLU A 27 30.69 -1.62 -14.43
CA GLU A 27 32.09 -2.02 -14.36
C GLU A 27 32.29 -3.18 -15.32
N THR A 28 33.27 -3.09 -16.21
CA THR A 28 33.61 -4.17 -17.15
C THR A 28 35.05 -4.58 -17.01
N ASP A 29 35.37 -5.79 -17.45
CA ASP A 29 36.74 -6.16 -17.75
C ASP A 29 37.27 -5.45 -19.02
N ASP A 30 38.45 -5.87 -19.48
CA ASP A 30 39.10 -5.27 -20.63
C ASP A 30 38.53 -5.77 -21.99
N SER A 31 37.69 -6.81 -22.00
CA SER A 31 36.92 -7.21 -23.20
C SER A 31 35.59 -6.47 -23.30
N GLY A 32 35.16 -5.82 -22.21
CA GLY A 32 33.88 -5.11 -22.14
C GLY A 32 32.78 -5.95 -21.51
N LEU A 33 33.08 -7.12 -20.96
CA LEU A 33 32.11 -7.93 -20.24
C LEU A 33 31.80 -7.33 -18.86
N PRO A 34 30.53 -7.08 -18.50
CA PRO A 34 30.16 -6.55 -17.19
C PRO A 34 30.52 -7.48 -16.03
N SER A 35 31.16 -6.93 -15.00
CA SER A 35 31.41 -7.60 -13.71
C SER A 35 30.56 -7.03 -12.57
N ARG A 36 30.14 -5.76 -12.67
CA ARG A 36 29.16 -5.14 -11.76
C ARG A 36 28.26 -4.17 -12.53
N GLN A 37 26.99 -4.12 -12.16
CA GLN A 37 25.96 -3.33 -12.83
C GLN A 37 25.05 -2.64 -11.82
N ILE A 38 24.73 -1.37 -12.07
CA ILE A 38 23.68 -0.62 -11.35
C ILE A 38 22.71 -0.10 -12.39
N GLU A 39 21.42 -0.34 -12.15
CA GLU A 39 20.33 0.20 -12.97
C GLU A 39 19.50 1.13 -12.09
N LYS A 40 19.36 2.40 -12.50
CA LYS A 40 18.51 3.36 -11.78
C LYS A 40 17.36 3.79 -12.67
N TYR A 41 16.14 3.52 -12.24
CA TYR A 41 14.92 3.82 -12.99
C TYR A 41 14.30 5.16 -12.59
N ASP A 42 13.50 5.74 -13.49
CA ASP A 42 12.83 7.04 -13.28
C ASP A 42 11.88 7.03 -12.07
N ASN A 43 11.27 5.88 -11.77
CA ASN A 43 10.41 5.72 -10.59
C ASN A 43 11.17 5.55 -9.26
N GLY A 44 12.51 5.60 -9.28
CA GLY A 44 13.36 5.51 -8.09
C GLY A 44 13.85 4.09 -7.74
N ILE A 45 13.41 3.05 -8.45
CA ILE A 45 13.96 1.70 -8.27
C ILE A 45 15.44 1.70 -8.65
N VAL A 46 16.25 1.02 -7.84
CA VAL A 46 17.67 0.79 -8.11
C VAL A 46 17.97 -0.69 -7.98
N LEU A 47 18.47 -1.29 -9.05
CA LEU A 47 18.94 -2.68 -9.08
C LEU A 47 20.47 -2.70 -9.07
N LYS A 48 21.06 -3.69 -8.41
CA LYS A 48 22.51 -3.90 -8.33
C LYS A 48 22.84 -5.37 -8.54
N TYR A 49 23.69 -5.65 -9.52
CA TYR A 49 24.09 -7.01 -9.89
C TYR A 49 25.61 -7.14 -9.90
N ASP A 50 26.08 -8.30 -9.44
CA ASP A 50 27.48 -8.75 -9.48
C ASP A 50 27.52 -10.29 -9.53
N SER A 51 28.68 -10.90 -9.36
CA SER A 51 28.80 -12.37 -9.38
C SER A 51 28.08 -13.08 -8.23
N ASP A 52 27.88 -12.40 -7.10
CA ASP A 52 27.22 -12.98 -5.91
C ASP A 52 25.69 -12.79 -5.98
N ASN A 53 25.22 -11.76 -6.68
CA ASN A 53 23.83 -11.49 -7.02
C ASN A 53 23.68 -11.28 -8.53
N ALA A 54 23.81 -12.36 -9.30
CA ALA A 54 23.87 -12.27 -10.77
C ALA A 54 22.49 -12.10 -11.42
N GLU A 55 21.41 -12.53 -10.77
CA GLU A 55 20.04 -12.42 -11.27
C GLU A 55 19.03 -12.44 -10.12
N ASP A 56 17.88 -11.80 -10.35
CA ASP A 56 16.70 -11.87 -9.49
C ASP A 56 15.42 -11.83 -10.34
N VAL A 57 14.26 -11.68 -9.68
CA VAL A 57 12.96 -11.60 -10.38
C VAL A 57 12.79 -10.32 -11.22
N TYR A 58 13.70 -9.35 -11.09
CA TYR A 58 13.64 -8.04 -11.74
C TYR A 58 14.66 -7.89 -12.87
N GLY A 59 15.67 -8.75 -12.97
CA GLY A 59 16.71 -8.65 -14.00
C GLY A 59 17.97 -9.44 -13.66
N GLY A 60 19.09 -9.05 -14.27
CA GLY A 60 20.37 -9.69 -14.02
C GLY A 60 21.56 -8.91 -14.57
N LEU A 61 22.74 -9.36 -14.20
CA LEU A 61 24.01 -8.87 -14.69
C LEU A 61 24.10 -9.10 -16.21
N GLY A 62 24.44 -8.06 -16.96
CA GLY A 62 24.60 -8.16 -18.41
C GLY A 62 25.62 -9.23 -18.80
N ASP A 63 25.23 -10.10 -19.74
CA ASP A 63 26.02 -11.25 -20.19
C ASP A 63 26.69 -11.04 -21.57
N GLN A 64 26.55 -9.83 -22.13
CA GLN A 64 27.12 -9.43 -23.41
C GLN A 64 28.26 -8.43 -23.23
N GLU A 65 29.28 -8.54 -24.08
CA GLU A 65 30.38 -7.57 -24.15
C GLU A 65 29.89 -6.23 -24.69
N LEU A 66 30.32 -5.14 -24.07
CA LEU A 66 30.10 -3.79 -24.57
C LEU A 66 31.06 -3.48 -25.72
N ASP A 67 30.57 -2.79 -26.76
CA ASP A 67 31.45 -2.13 -27.72
C ASP A 67 32.17 -0.97 -27.03
N LEU A 68 33.42 -1.23 -26.64
CA LEU A 68 34.26 -0.31 -25.90
C LEU A 68 34.64 0.97 -26.67
N GLU A 69 34.51 0.96 -28.01
CA GLU A 69 34.72 2.14 -28.86
C GLU A 69 33.48 3.02 -28.86
N GLU A 70 32.27 2.44 -28.91
CA GLU A 70 31.02 3.18 -28.76
C GLU A 70 30.88 3.75 -27.33
N PHE A 71 31.32 2.99 -26.32
CA PHE A 71 31.12 3.35 -24.92
C PHE A 71 32.14 4.37 -24.36
N ILE A 72 33.19 4.71 -25.12
CA ILE A 72 34.28 5.58 -24.64
C ILE A 72 33.80 6.95 -24.14
N GLU A 73 32.77 7.53 -24.76
CA GLU A 73 32.24 8.83 -24.37
C GLU A 73 31.45 8.82 -23.04
N PHE A 74 31.07 7.63 -22.58
CA PHE A 74 30.33 7.40 -21.33
C PHE A 74 31.24 6.95 -20.18
N GLU A 75 32.55 6.88 -20.40
CA GLU A 75 33.51 6.44 -19.38
C GLU A 75 33.52 7.40 -18.18
N ILE A 76 33.47 6.83 -16.98
CA ILE A 76 33.53 7.55 -15.70
C ILE A 76 34.72 7.07 -14.88
N SER A 77 35.04 7.79 -13.81
CA SER A 77 36.08 7.32 -12.91
C SER A 77 35.59 6.13 -12.07
N LYS A 78 36.54 5.26 -11.68
CA LYS A 78 36.28 4.23 -10.66
C LYS A 78 35.66 4.84 -9.39
N THR A 79 36.12 6.01 -8.99
CA THR A 79 35.63 6.70 -7.80
C THR A 79 34.14 7.06 -7.90
N ASP A 80 33.70 7.53 -9.08
CA ASP A 80 32.29 7.85 -9.32
C ASP A 80 31.43 6.59 -9.31
N PHE A 81 31.88 5.51 -9.94
CA PHE A 81 31.18 4.23 -9.90
C PHE A 81 31.04 3.71 -8.46
N GLU A 82 32.15 3.67 -7.71
CA GLU A 82 32.17 3.18 -6.33
C GLU A 82 31.29 3.99 -5.38
N LYS A 83 31.14 5.30 -5.63
CA LYS A 83 30.22 6.16 -4.88
C LYS A 83 28.77 5.69 -5.05
N GLU A 84 28.37 5.39 -6.28
CA GLU A 84 27.01 4.88 -6.59
C GLU A 84 26.84 3.42 -6.14
N TRP A 85 27.87 2.61 -6.27
CA TRP A 85 27.87 1.22 -5.79
C TRP A 85 27.63 1.15 -4.27
N LYS A 86 28.21 2.07 -3.50
CA LYS A 86 28.06 2.12 -2.03
C LYS A 86 26.84 2.91 -1.56
N SER A 87 26.07 3.52 -2.46
CA SER A 87 24.87 4.27 -2.07
C SER A 87 23.82 3.35 -1.46
N LYS A 88 23.15 3.81 -0.39
CA LYS A 88 21.97 3.11 0.15
C LYS A 88 20.90 3.04 -0.94
N VAL A 89 20.30 1.85 -1.09
CA VAL A 89 19.15 1.62 -1.96
C VAL A 89 17.93 1.51 -1.06
N LYS A 90 16.83 2.18 -1.43
CA LYS A 90 15.55 1.96 -0.75
C LYS A 90 15.03 0.59 -1.14
N GLN A 91 14.63 -0.20 -0.16
CA GLN A 91 13.94 -1.46 -0.43
C GLN A 91 12.58 -1.15 -1.05
N PHE A 92 12.10 -2.05 -1.90
CA PHE A 92 10.79 -1.93 -2.51
C PHE A 92 10.12 -3.28 -2.63
N VAL A 93 8.79 -3.27 -2.69
CA VAL A 93 7.95 -4.41 -3.05
C VAL A 93 7.03 -4.02 -4.22
N VAL A 94 6.54 -5.01 -4.95
CA VAL A 94 5.65 -4.79 -6.10
C VAL A 94 4.30 -5.44 -5.83
N SER A 95 3.26 -4.62 -5.79
CA SER A 95 1.85 -5.03 -5.75
C SER A 95 1.26 -4.97 -7.17
N LYS A 96 0.46 -5.97 -7.53
CA LYS A 96 -0.26 -5.98 -8.82
C LYS A 96 -1.35 -4.91 -8.87
N SER A 97 -1.92 -4.56 -7.72
CA SER A 97 -3.05 -3.62 -7.62
C SER A 97 -2.61 -2.17 -7.56
N ILE A 98 -1.50 -1.88 -6.88
CA ILE A 98 -1.06 -0.50 -6.57
C ILE A 98 0.40 -0.22 -6.93
N GLY A 99 1.06 -1.13 -7.64
CA GLY A 99 2.40 -0.93 -8.20
C GLY A 99 3.51 -1.02 -7.16
N VAL A 100 4.56 -0.21 -7.35
CA VAL A 100 5.74 -0.20 -6.48
C VAL A 100 5.43 0.48 -5.16
N LEU A 101 5.84 -0.14 -4.06
CA LEU A 101 5.88 0.46 -2.73
C LEU A 101 7.31 0.52 -2.24
N PHE A 102 7.73 1.65 -1.70
CA PHE A 102 9.05 1.81 -1.09
C PHE A 102 8.94 1.67 0.42
N GLN A 103 9.96 1.04 1.02
CA GLN A 103 10.06 0.96 2.48
C GLN A 103 10.14 2.37 3.08
N ASP A 104 9.40 2.59 4.16
CA ASP A 104 9.44 3.83 4.91
C ASP A 104 10.83 4.05 5.54
N ASP A 105 11.20 5.32 5.73
CA ASP A 105 12.52 5.67 6.27
C ASP A 105 12.61 5.51 7.80
N GLN A 106 11.47 5.42 8.49
CA GLN A 106 11.37 5.33 9.96
C GLN A 106 10.93 3.93 10.43
N PHE A 107 10.06 3.26 9.67
CA PHE A 107 9.46 1.99 10.04
C PHE A 107 9.85 0.89 9.02
N GLU A 108 10.60 -0.11 9.49
CA GLU A 108 11.13 -1.20 8.63
C GLU A 108 10.03 -2.11 8.08
N ASP A 109 8.85 -2.10 8.70
CA ASP A 109 7.68 -2.93 8.37
C ASP A 109 6.60 -2.16 7.61
N TRP A 110 6.87 -0.90 7.22
CA TRP A 110 5.96 -0.05 6.46
C TRP A 110 6.44 0.12 5.02
N TRP A 111 5.50 0.00 4.08
CA TRP A 111 5.77 0.12 2.65
C TRP A 111 4.75 1.05 2.02
N GLU A 112 5.20 2.15 1.42
CA GLU A 112 4.34 3.22 0.93
C GLU A 112 4.30 3.25 -0.60
N ALA A 113 3.08 3.25 -1.15
CA ALA A 113 2.84 3.47 -2.57
C ALA A 113 2.70 4.97 -2.88
N GLU A 114 2.96 5.33 -4.14
CA GLU A 114 2.51 6.61 -4.68
C GLU A 114 0.97 6.76 -4.52
N PRO A 115 0.44 7.95 -4.18
CA PRO A 115 -0.98 8.15 -3.96
C PRO A 115 -1.85 7.71 -5.14
N ARG A 116 -2.90 6.91 -4.84
CA ARG A 116 -3.82 6.33 -5.83
C ARG A 116 -5.17 7.01 -5.77
N GLU A 117 -5.82 7.13 -6.93
CA GLU A 117 -7.20 7.61 -7.02
C GLU A 117 -8.13 6.57 -6.38
N ILE A 118 -8.94 7.00 -5.42
CA ILE A 118 -9.87 6.13 -4.69
C ILE A 118 -11.30 6.45 -5.13
N PRO A 119 -11.95 5.61 -5.95
CA PRO A 119 -13.30 5.90 -6.46
C PRO A 119 -14.37 6.01 -5.36
N PHE A 120 -14.16 5.34 -4.22
CA PHE A 120 -14.99 5.48 -3.02
C PHE A 120 -15.05 6.92 -2.50
N PHE A 121 -13.99 7.72 -2.73
CA PHE A 121 -13.89 9.13 -2.37
C PHE A 121 -13.74 10.05 -3.59
N ASP A 122 -14.54 9.80 -4.63
CA ASP A 122 -14.63 10.68 -5.82
C ASP A 122 -13.27 10.85 -6.52
N ASN A 123 -12.48 9.77 -6.55
CA ASN A 123 -11.13 9.70 -7.13
C ASN A 123 -10.10 10.62 -6.47
N LYS A 124 -10.31 11.02 -5.21
CA LYS A 124 -9.25 11.68 -4.42
C LYS A 124 -8.02 10.77 -4.38
N LYS A 125 -6.85 11.38 -4.54
CA LYS A 125 -5.56 10.70 -4.42
C LYS A 125 -5.22 10.52 -2.95
N ILE A 126 -5.12 9.27 -2.51
CA ILE A 126 -4.87 8.90 -1.11
C ILE A 126 -3.66 7.96 -1.08
N LYS A 127 -2.77 8.16 -0.10
CA LYS A 127 -1.62 7.29 0.12
C LYS A 127 -2.07 5.93 0.64
N ILE A 128 -1.48 4.86 0.14
CA ILE A 128 -1.71 3.50 0.61
C ILE A 128 -0.40 2.97 1.19
N THR A 129 -0.47 2.49 2.44
CA THR A 129 0.67 1.94 3.17
C THR A 129 0.37 0.51 3.59
N PHE A 130 1.27 -0.42 3.29
CA PHE A 130 1.27 -1.75 3.89
C PHE A 130 2.00 -1.68 5.23
N MET A 131 1.38 -2.15 6.30
CA MET A 131 1.96 -2.19 7.65
C MET A 131 2.23 -3.63 8.07
N ASP A 132 3.13 -3.77 9.05
CA ASP A 132 3.50 -5.05 9.70
C ASP A 132 4.07 -6.10 8.71
N LEU A 133 4.59 -5.66 7.56
CA LEU A 133 5.24 -6.52 6.56
C LEU A 133 6.75 -6.56 6.83
N VAL A 134 7.16 -7.45 7.75
CA VAL A 134 8.55 -7.54 8.26
C VAL A 134 9.45 -8.42 7.40
N SER A 135 8.90 -9.38 6.63
CA SER A 135 9.71 -10.22 5.72
C SER A 135 9.22 -10.11 4.29
N THR A 136 10.14 -9.78 3.38
CA THR A 136 9.92 -9.89 1.92
C THR A 136 9.60 -11.33 1.48
N ASP A 137 9.83 -12.31 2.34
CA ASP A 137 9.47 -13.72 2.15
C ASP A 137 7.99 -14.03 2.46
N ASP A 138 7.22 -13.08 3.00
CA ASP A 138 5.76 -13.24 3.16
C ASP A 138 5.09 -12.97 1.81
N THR A 139 5.28 -13.94 0.91
CA THR A 139 4.76 -13.88 -0.45
C THR A 139 3.23 -13.92 -0.47
N GLU A 140 2.59 -14.44 0.60
CA GLU A 140 1.14 -14.51 0.71
C GLU A 140 0.54 -13.14 1.05
N PHE A 141 1.20 -12.32 1.87
CA PHE A 141 0.68 -11.00 2.26
C PHE A 141 0.39 -10.12 1.04
N ILE A 142 1.34 -9.98 0.12
CA ILE A 142 1.18 -9.12 -1.05
C ILE A 142 0.04 -9.63 -1.93
N GLU A 143 -0.06 -10.96 -2.11
CA GLU A 143 -1.14 -11.55 -2.91
C GLU A 143 -2.53 -11.35 -2.24
N GLU A 144 -2.64 -11.56 -0.93
CA GLU A 144 -3.87 -11.33 -0.18
C GLU A 144 -4.25 -9.84 -0.12
N ALA A 145 -3.25 -8.97 0.01
CA ALA A 145 -3.42 -7.52 -0.04
C ALA A 145 -3.90 -7.08 -1.42
N ASP A 146 -3.34 -7.63 -2.49
CA ASP A 146 -3.81 -7.39 -3.86
C ASP A 146 -5.27 -7.82 -4.03
N GLN A 147 -5.64 -9.01 -3.56
CA GLN A 147 -7.03 -9.47 -3.61
C GLN A 147 -7.98 -8.55 -2.83
N ALA A 148 -7.57 -8.08 -1.65
CA ALA A 148 -8.37 -7.16 -0.85
C ALA A 148 -8.49 -5.78 -1.51
N LEU A 149 -7.38 -5.25 -2.04
CA LEU A 149 -7.32 -3.97 -2.72
C LEU A 149 -8.16 -3.98 -4.00
N GLU A 150 -8.12 -5.04 -4.80
CA GLU A 150 -8.98 -5.16 -5.99
C GLU A 150 -10.47 -5.01 -5.61
N GLN A 151 -10.91 -5.68 -4.54
CA GLN A 151 -12.28 -5.58 -4.05
C GLN A 151 -12.61 -4.17 -3.56
N PHE A 152 -11.69 -3.53 -2.85
CA PHE A 152 -11.92 -2.20 -2.29
C PHE A 152 -11.86 -1.08 -3.34
N LEU A 153 -10.88 -1.11 -4.24
CA LEU A 153 -10.71 -0.13 -5.31
C LEU A 153 -11.84 -0.18 -6.34
N SER A 154 -12.58 -1.29 -6.41
CA SER A 154 -13.82 -1.38 -7.19
C SER A 154 -15.00 -0.60 -6.58
N LYS A 155 -14.90 -0.19 -5.31
CA LYS A 155 -15.97 0.54 -4.61
C LYS A 155 -16.02 1.99 -5.04
N THR A 156 -17.23 2.51 -5.16
CA THR A 156 -17.52 3.85 -5.69
C THR A 156 -18.27 4.70 -4.66
N GLU A 157 -18.63 5.91 -5.07
CA GLU A 157 -19.55 6.77 -4.32
C GLU A 157 -20.86 6.06 -3.91
N ILE A 158 -21.37 5.14 -4.73
CA ILE A 158 -22.60 4.38 -4.41
C ILE A 158 -22.39 3.51 -3.16
N ASP A 159 -21.25 2.84 -3.06
CA ASP A 159 -20.90 2.03 -1.88
C ASP A 159 -20.71 2.92 -0.65
N ARG A 160 -20.09 4.09 -0.82
CA ARG A 160 -19.91 5.09 0.26
C ARG A 160 -21.27 5.56 0.79
N LYS A 161 -22.19 5.95 -0.10
CA LYS A 161 -23.55 6.35 0.28
C LYS A 161 -24.34 5.21 0.94
N GLY A 162 -24.06 3.96 0.57
CA GLY A 162 -24.58 2.79 1.27
C GLY A 162 -24.18 2.70 2.76
N LEU A 163 -23.14 3.43 3.18
CA LEU A 163 -22.68 3.48 4.57
C LEU A 163 -23.15 4.74 5.33
N SER A 164 -23.87 5.66 4.69
CA SER A 164 -24.32 6.94 5.27
C SER A 164 -25.11 6.77 6.57
N ASP A 165 -26.00 5.79 6.64
CA ASP A 165 -26.78 5.49 7.86
C ASP A 165 -25.88 5.20 9.07
N LEU A 166 -24.83 4.40 8.84
CA LEU A 166 -23.91 3.97 9.88
C LEU A 166 -22.96 5.10 10.28
N THR A 167 -22.41 5.83 9.30
CA THR A 167 -21.55 6.99 9.54
C THR A 167 -22.30 8.09 10.28
N PHE A 168 -23.53 8.39 9.87
CA PHE A 168 -24.38 9.37 10.55
C PHE A 168 -24.70 8.93 11.98
N LYS A 169 -25.00 7.65 12.20
CA LYS A 169 -25.22 7.11 13.54
C LYS A 169 -23.97 7.29 14.41
N HIS A 170 -22.79 6.97 13.91
CA HIS A 170 -21.53 7.16 14.63
C HIS A 170 -21.35 8.62 15.05
N CYS A 171 -21.55 9.57 14.13
CA CYS A 171 -21.50 11.00 14.43
C CYS A 171 -22.49 11.39 15.55
N ILE A 172 -23.76 10.98 15.47
CA ILE A 172 -24.76 11.32 16.49
C ILE A 172 -24.47 10.66 17.83
N ASP A 173 -24.00 9.41 17.85
CA ASP A 173 -23.62 8.71 19.07
C ASP A 173 -22.46 9.46 19.77
N PHE A 174 -21.45 9.89 19.00
CA PHE A 174 -20.35 10.72 19.50
C PHE A 174 -20.87 12.05 20.08
N LEU A 175 -21.64 12.81 19.30
CA LEU A 175 -22.20 14.10 19.72
C LEU A 175 -23.11 14.00 20.96
N ASN A 176 -23.70 12.84 21.23
CA ASN A 176 -24.50 12.61 22.45
C ASN A 176 -23.65 12.21 23.66
N ALA A 177 -22.45 11.67 23.43
CA ALA A 177 -21.52 11.27 24.48
C ALA A 177 -20.68 12.44 25.00
N VAL A 178 -20.49 13.48 24.18
CA VAL A 178 -19.71 14.67 24.52
C VAL A 178 -20.61 15.88 24.79
N ASP A 179 -20.15 16.76 25.69
CA ASP A 179 -20.88 17.95 26.14
C ASP A 179 -20.32 19.20 25.41
N TYR A 180 -20.53 19.29 24.07
CA TYR A 180 -20.05 20.41 23.24
C TYR A 180 -21.19 21.24 22.60
N GLY A 181 -20.89 22.52 22.34
CA GLY A 181 -21.83 23.63 22.14
C GLY A 181 -22.39 23.86 20.72
N ASP A 182 -22.99 25.04 20.52
CA ASP A 182 -23.88 25.44 19.40
C ASP A 182 -23.39 25.14 17.96
N GLU A 183 -22.09 24.94 17.71
CA GLU A 183 -21.54 24.67 16.38
C GLU A 183 -21.93 23.28 15.81
N ASP A 184 -22.25 22.31 16.67
CA ASP A 184 -22.69 20.95 16.31
C ASP A 184 -24.14 20.90 15.80
N GLY A 185 -24.87 22.02 15.94
CA GLY A 185 -26.26 22.12 15.51
C GLY A 185 -26.45 21.77 14.04
N LYS A 186 -25.46 22.02 13.19
CA LYS A 186 -25.53 21.71 11.74
C LYS A 186 -25.52 20.20 11.49
N LEU A 187 -24.68 19.44 12.19
CA LEU A 187 -24.59 17.98 12.05
C LEU A 187 -25.87 17.30 12.53
N ARG A 188 -26.49 17.81 13.61
CA ARG A 188 -27.79 17.33 14.10
C ARG A 188 -28.96 17.66 13.17
N GLN A 189 -28.80 18.63 12.28
CA GLN A 189 -29.82 19.10 11.34
C GLN A 189 -29.72 18.47 9.94
N ILE A 190 -28.76 17.57 9.73
CA ILE A 190 -28.65 16.79 8.49
C ILE A 190 -29.98 16.05 8.23
N LYS A 191 -30.58 16.30 7.07
CA LYS A 191 -31.87 15.70 6.65
C LYS A 191 -31.65 14.49 5.77
N ASP A 192 -30.78 14.62 4.78
CA ASP A 192 -30.31 13.53 3.96
C ASP A 192 -29.01 12.99 4.57
N LYS A 193 -29.02 11.73 4.98
CA LYS A 193 -27.85 11.16 5.67
C LYS A 193 -26.64 11.06 4.74
N ASP A 194 -26.83 11.07 3.42
CA ASP A 194 -25.72 11.14 2.48
C ASP A 194 -24.89 12.42 2.63
N ASP A 195 -25.49 13.50 3.15
CA ASP A 195 -24.79 14.75 3.41
C ASP A 195 -23.72 14.62 4.52
N ILE A 196 -23.71 13.53 5.30
CA ILE A 196 -22.66 13.30 6.32
C ILE A 196 -21.27 13.27 5.70
N TRP A 197 -21.15 12.79 4.46
CA TRP A 197 -19.87 12.67 3.77
C TRP A 197 -19.26 14.01 3.37
N ASN A 198 -20.02 15.10 3.42
CA ASN A 198 -19.48 16.46 3.25
C ASN A 198 -18.61 16.89 4.45
N TYR A 199 -18.67 16.16 5.56
CA TYR A 199 -17.96 16.42 6.81
C TYR A 199 -16.92 15.33 7.13
N VAL A 200 -16.55 14.51 6.14
CA VAL A 200 -15.56 13.45 6.25
C VAL A 200 -14.47 13.67 5.18
N TYR A 201 -13.22 13.73 5.63
CA TYR A 201 -12.08 14.04 4.78
C TYR A 201 -11.06 12.90 4.84
N PRO A 202 -10.90 12.10 3.77
CA PRO A 202 -9.98 10.96 3.80
C PRO A 202 -8.52 11.42 3.93
N LYS A 203 -7.72 10.63 4.64
CA LYS A 203 -6.29 10.90 4.90
C LYS A 203 -5.40 9.82 4.30
N ASP A 204 -5.44 8.63 4.86
CA ASP A 204 -4.56 7.52 4.49
C ASP A 204 -5.34 6.20 4.44
N ILE A 205 -4.79 5.24 3.69
CA ILE A 205 -5.21 3.85 3.71
C ILE A 205 -4.07 3.01 4.26
N PHE A 206 -4.36 2.22 5.28
CA PHE A 206 -3.44 1.20 5.77
C PHE A 206 -3.97 -0.19 5.41
N VAL A 207 -3.09 -1.04 4.92
CA VAL A 207 -3.38 -2.46 4.67
C VAL A 207 -2.57 -3.27 5.66
N SER A 208 -3.27 -4.02 6.50
CA SER A 208 -2.66 -4.80 7.58
C SER A 208 -3.30 -6.17 7.64
N ARG A 209 -2.50 -7.18 8.01
CA ARG A 209 -3.02 -8.49 8.41
C ARG A 209 -3.37 -8.43 9.89
N ARG A 210 -4.54 -8.93 10.28
CA ARG A 210 -4.89 -9.05 11.70
C ARG A 210 -3.92 -10.00 12.38
N ASP A 211 -3.30 -9.57 13.47
CA ASP A 211 -2.21 -10.27 14.17
C ASP A 211 -2.64 -11.62 14.79
N ARG A 212 -3.94 -11.78 15.09
CA ARG A 212 -4.52 -12.96 15.72
C ARG A 212 -5.87 -13.33 15.09
N ARG A 213 -6.35 -14.51 15.47
CA ARG A 213 -7.67 -15.08 15.12
C ARG A 213 -7.81 -15.43 13.65
N ASP A 214 -8.42 -14.57 12.85
CA ASP A 214 -8.77 -14.91 11.47
C ASP A 214 -7.62 -14.65 10.50
N GLU A 215 -6.61 -13.88 10.92
CA GLU A 215 -5.37 -13.59 10.18
C GLU A 215 -5.60 -13.10 8.73
N ASN A 216 -6.76 -12.48 8.45
CA ASN A 216 -7.05 -11.93 7.13
C ASN A 216 -6.49 -10.51 6.99
N ILE A 217 -6.44 -10.06 5.74
CA ILE A 217 -6.17 -8.66 5.38
C ILE A 217 -7.38 -7.76 5.67
N TYR A 218 -7.09 -6.60 6.25
CA TYR A 218 -8.01 -5.50 6.49
C TYR A 218 -7.51 -4.23 5.82
N ILE A 219 -8.43 -3.47 5.23
CA ILE A 219 -8.18 -2.15 4.67
C ILE A 219 -8.74 -1.13 5.65
N ASN A 220 -7.85 -0.39 6.30
CA ASN A 220 -8.17 0.64 7.25
C ASN A 220 -8.09 2.02 6.60
N LEU A 221 -9.24 2.68 6.43
CA LEU A 221 -9.34 4.05 5.97
C LEU A 221 -9.37 5.01 7.15
N THR A 222 -8.38 5.90 7.22
CA THR A 222 -8.38 7.01 8.18
C THR A 222 -8.93 8.28 7.54
N CYS A 223 -9.73 9.02 8.30
CA CYS A 223 -10.35 10.26 7.88
C CYS A 223 -10.30 11.29 9.01
N GLU A 224 -10.12 12.55 8.67
CA GLU A 224 -10.60 13.64 9.53
C GLU A 224 -12.13 13.73 9.44
N CYS A 225 -12.77 14.21 10.50
CA CYS A 225 -14.19 14.54 10.48
C CYS A 225 -14.49 15.74 11.39
N GLU A 226 -15.62 16.39 11.17
CA GLU A 226 -15.95 17.63 11.89
C GLU A 226 -16.47 17.40 13.32
N TRP A 227 -16.94 16.20 13.66
CA TRP A 227 -17.46 15.89 15.01
C TRP A 227 -16.38 15.42 15.97
N GLU A 228 -15.36 14.70 15.51
CA GLU A 228 -14.25 14.20 16.33
C GLU A 228 -12.94 14.70 15.73
N LYS A 229 -12.50 15.90 16.15
CA LYS A 229 -11.36 16.62 15.57
C LYS A 229 -10.00 16.16 16.10
N GLU A 230 -9.95 15.51 17.26
CA GLU A 230 -8.72 15.03 17.88
C GLU A 230 -8.29 13.68 17.31
N HIS A 231 -9.24 12.79 17.03
CA HIS A 231 -8.97 11.42 16.59
C HIS A 231 -9.52 11.11 15.18
N GLY A 232 -10.48 11.89 14.68
CA GLY A 232 -11.08 11.64 13.38
C GLY A 232 -11.97 10.39 13.33
N LEU A 233 -12.13 9.85 12.13
CA LEU A 233 -12.94 8.70 11.80
C LEU A 233 -12.09 7.60 11.17
N GLN A 234 -12.39 6.35 11.54
CA GLN A 234 -11.81 5.14 10.99
C GLN A 234 -12.90 4.28 10.34
N LEU A 235 -12.66 3.78 9.12
CA LEU A 235 -13.52 2.84 8.42
C LEU A 235 -12.71 1.60 8.03
N VAL A 236 -13.03 0.43 8.60
CA VAL A 236 -12.26 -0.79 8.36
C VAL A 236 -13.05 -1.77 7.52
N PHE A 237 -12.47 -2.23 6.41
CA PHE A 237 -13.02 -3.21 5.49
C PHE A 237 -12.25 -4.51 5.57
N ARG A 238 -12.90 -5.61 5.97
CA ARG A 238 -12.29 -6.95 5.91
C ARG A 238 -12.21 -7.42 4.46
N GLN A 239 -11.00 -7.82 4.03
CA GLN A 239 -10.67 -8.28 2.67
C GLN A 239 -11.16 -7.32 1.57
N GLY A 240 -11.27 -6.03 1.88
CA GLY A 240 -11.82 -5.01 0.99
C GLY A 240 -13.28 -5.20 0.58
N ARG A 241 -14.00 -6.17 1.13
CA ARG A 241 -15.36 -6.54 0.67
C ARG A 241 -16.45 -5.73 1.35
N ARG A 242 -16.39 -5.62 2.67
CA ARG A 242 -17.46 -5.02 3.47
C ARG A 242 -16.87 -4.32 4.69
N LEU A 243 -17.49 -3.21 5.07
CA LEU A 243 -17.18 -2.52 6.32
C LEU A 243 -17.47 -3.45 7.51
N THR A 244 -16.44 -3.74 8.29
CA THR A 244 -16.50 -4.55 9.52
C THR A 244 -16.28 -3.73 10.78
N ARG A 245 -15.85 -2.46 10.65
CA ARG A 245 -15.72 -1.55 11.79
C ARG A 245 -15.85 -0.09 11.36
N ILE A 246 -16.46 0.70 12.24
CA ILE A 246 -16.45 2.16 12.22
C ILE A 246 -16.17 2.63 13.64
N SER A 247 -15.20 3.51 13.82
CA SER A 247 -14.75 4.00 15.14
C SER A 247 -13.97 5.29 15.00
N GLU A 248 -13.52 5.88 16.10
CA GLU A 248 -12.38 6.78 16.10
C GLU A 248 -11.09 6.04 15.65
N GLN A 249 -10.05 6.80 15.30
CA GLN A 249 -8.75 6.21 14.97
C GLN A 249 -8.05 5.77 16.27
N ASP A 250 -8.19 4.49 16.59
CA ASP A 250 -7.66 3.87 17.82
C ASP A 250 -6.60 2.79 17.58
N GLY A 251 -6.26 2.54 16.31
CA GLY A 251 -5.26 1.54 15.89
C GLY A 251 -5.76 0.09 15.87
N HIS A 252 -7.02 -0.19 16.21
CA HIS A 252 -7.56 -1.55 16.17
C HIS A 252 -8.33 -1.82 14.86
N LEU A 253 -8.20 -3.03 14.31
CA LEU A 253 -8.88 -3.43 13.07
C LEU A 253 -10.32 -3.93 13.31
N THR A 254 -10.61 -4.43 14.50
CA THR A 254 -11.92 -4.96 14.88
C THR A 254 -12.34 -4.44 16.25
N GLU A 255 -13.66 -4.38 16.49
CA GLU A 255 -14.18 -4.07 17.83
C GLU A 255 -13.82 -5.19 18.82
N SER A 256 -13.72 -6.41 18.30
CA SER A 256 -13.30 -7.58 19.06
C SER A 256 -11.90 -7.45 19.65
N ASP A 257 -10.98 -6.82 18.94
CA ASP A 257 -9.61 -6.59 19.41
C ASP A 257 -9.56 -5.36 20.33
N ALA A 258 -10.27 -4.28 19.99
CA ALA A 258 -10.30 -3.06 20.80
C ALA A 258 -10.87 -3.28 22.22
N TYR A 259 -11.90 -4.12 22.35
CA TYR A 259 -12.61 -4.33 23.62
C TYR A 259 -12.43 -5.74 24.20
N ASP A 260 -11.48 -6.51 23.67
CA ASP A 260 -11.22 -7.92 24.05
C ASP A 260 -12.52 -8.76 24.13
N LYS A 261 -13.38 -8.63 23.12
CA LYS A 261 -14.66 -9.35 23.03
C LYS A 261 -14.66 -10.43 21.94
N PRO A 262 -15.44 -11.52 22.08
CA PRO A 262 -15.55 -12.55 21.05
C PRO A 262 -16.06 -12.01 19.71
N ASP A 263 -15.56 -12.53 18.58
CA ASP A 263 -15.95 -12.09 17.22
C ASP A 263 -17.47 -12.17 16.96
N LYS A 264 -18.18 -13.06 17.67
CA LYS A 264 -19.64 -13.18 17.59
C LYS A 264 -20.41 -12.00 18.20
N GLU A 265 -19.75 -11.22 19.07
CA GLU A 265 -20.29 -10.04 19.76
C GLU A 265 -19.90 -8.73 19.07
N ASP A 266 -18.88 -8.75 18.20
CA ASP A 266 -18.64 -7.72 17.20
C ASP A 266 -19.73 -7.81 16.11
N LYS A 267 -20.67 -6.86 16.11
CA LYS A 267 -21.87 -6.94 15.27
C LYS A 267 -21.55 -6.95 13.77
N LEU A 268 -20.65 -6.08 13.33
CA LEU A 268 -20.34 -5.92 11.91
C LEU A 268 -19.43 -7.05 11.44
N LEU A 269 -18.42 -7.42 12.23
CA LEU A 269 -17.57 -8.57 11.93
C LEU A 269 -18.36 -9.89 11.93
N ASN A 270 -19.22 -10.13 12.91
CA ASN A 270 -20.08 -11.32 12.96
C ASN A 270 -21.05 -11.36 11.78
N ALA A 271 -21.58 -10.22 11.33
CA ALA A 271 -22.42 -10.15 10.14
C ALA A 271 -21.63 -10.60 8.90
N TYR A 272 -20.39 -10.13 8.75
CA TYR A 272 -19.48 -10.58 7.70
C TYR A 272 -19.24 -12.09 7.75
N ILE A 273 -18.85 -12.62 8.91
CA ILE A 273 -18.59 -14.06 9.11
C ILE A 273 -19.82 -14.90 8.75
N LYS A 274 -21.01 -14.44 9.16
CA LYS A 274 -22.27 -15.12 8.82
C LYS A 274 -22.57 -15.08 7.34
N GLU A 275 -22.12 -14.10 6.59
CA GLU A 275 -22.40 -13.97 5.17
C GLU A 275 -21.38 -14.73 4.31
N PHE A 276 -20.10 -14.46 4.55
CA PHE A 276 -18.99 -14.89 3.70
C PHE A 276 -18.27 -16.14 4.21
N ASP A 277 -18.19 -16.33 5.53
CA ASP A 277 -17.44 -17.46 6.13
C ASP A 277 -18.34 -18.68 6.39
N LYS A 278 -19.54 -18.72 5.77
CA LYS A 278 -20.39 -19.93 5.81
C LYS A 278 -19.63 -21.09 5.18
N LYS A 279 -19.10 -21.99 6.03
CA LYS A 279 -18.75 -23.35 5.59
C LYS A 279 -19.92 -23.94 4.81
N PRO A 280 -19.69 -24.50 3.61
CA PRO A 280 -20.73 -25.14 2.82
C PRO A 280 -21.53 -26.14 3.65
N TRP A 281 -22.82 -26.30 3.37
CA TRP A 281 -23.73 -27.10 4.20
C TRP A 281 -23.26 -28.55 4.40
N TRP A 282 -22.48 -29.11 3.46
CA TRP A 282 -21.90 -30.45 3.54
C TRP A 282 -20.67 -30.58 4.45
N LYS A 283 -20.07 -29.47 4.90
CA LYS A 283 -18.97 -29.47 5.90
C LYS A 283 -19.46 -29.21 7.34
N ARG A 284 -20.78 -29.18 7.58
CA ARG A 284 -21.40 -28.85 8.89
C ARG A 284 -21.69 -30.05 9.80
N ARG A 285 -21.09 -31.23 9.55
CA ARG A 285 -21.21 -32.40 10.43
C ARG A 285 -19.84 -33.02 10.74
N LYS A 286 -19.37 -32.76 11.95
CA LYS A 286 -18.71 -33.74 12.83
C LYS A 286 -19.08 -33.38 14.26
#